data_AF-C1DWU0-F1
#
_entry.id   AF-C1DWU0-F1
#
_cell.length_a   1.000
_cell.length_b   1.000
_cell.length_c   1.000
_cell.angle_alpha   90.00
_cell.angle_beta   90.00
_cell.angle_gamma   90.00
#
_symmetry.space_group_name_H-M   'P 1'
#
loop_
_entity.id
_entity.type
_entity.pdbx_description
1 polymer ?
#
loop_
_entity_poly.entity_id
_entity_poly.type
_entity_poly.pdbx_seq_one_letter_code
_entity_poly.pdbx_strand_id
1 'polypeptide(L)'
;MNKKAVLIALGSAVAAVGAYFAYKRKDEILAKLSELQESLKEIELTDKAKAAFNDVVEKLTSLVKRGEELTEEQKAKEIAELEEKVKKLEEAVKTEA
;
A
#
# COMPACT_ATOMS: atom_id res chain seq x y z
N MET A 1 -10.49 13.00 -2.97
CA MET A 1 -9.20 13.19 -2.26
C MET A 1 -8.18 13.81 -3.20
N ASN A 2 -7.20 14.61 -2.74
CA ASN A 2 -6.13 15.10 -3.63
C ASN A 2 -4.97 14.09 -3.71
N LYS A 3 -4.12 14.19 -4.74
CA LYS A 3 -3.00 13.27 -4.98
C LYS A 3 -2.07 13.09 -3.77
N LYS A 4 -1.83 14.17 -3.01
CA LYS A 4 -1.02 14.15 -1.79
C LYS A 4 -1.65 13.29 -0.69
N ALA A 5 -2.97 13.36 -0.52
CA ALA A 5 -3.68 12.54 0.46
C ALA A 5 -3.59 11.05 0.14
N VAL A 6 -3.58 10.66 -1.14
CA VAL A 6 -3.38 9.25 -1.56
C VAL A 6 -2.00 8.75 -1.15
N LEU A 7 -0.96 9.54 -1.41
CA LEU A 7 0.41 9.18 -1.03
C LEU A 7 0.57 9.07 0.50
N ILE A 8 -0.03 9.99 1.26
CA ILE A 8 -0.04 9.93 2.73
C ILE A 8 -0.77 8.68 3.21
N ALA A 9 -1.94 8.38 2.65
CA ALA A 9 -2.73 7.21 3.01
C ALA A 9 -1.98 5.90 2.70
N LEU A 10 -1.24 5.83 1.60
CA LEU A 10 -0.39 4.68 1.29
C LEU A 10 0.83 4.56 2.18
N GLY A 11 1.55 5.64 2.44
CA GLY A 11 2.69 5.62 3.37
C GLY A 11 2.26 5.15 4.77
N SER A 12 1.09 5.59 5.21
CA SER A 12 0.50 5.13 6.48
C SER A 12 0.04 3.68 6.42
N ALA A 13 -0.47 3.18 5.29
CA ALA A 13 -0.80 1.76 5.12
C ALA A 13 0.45 0.86 5.16
N VAL A 14 1.56 1.28 4.53
CA VAL A 14 2.85 0.56 4.60
C VAL A 14 3.36 0.51 6.03
N ALA A 15 3.35 1.65 6.74
CA ALA A 15 3.74 1.70 8.14
C ALA A 15 2.85 0.82 9.03
N ALA A 16 1.54 0.79 8.76
CA ALA A 16 0.60 -0.09 9.46
C ALA A 16 0.88 -1.56 9.19
N VAL A 17 1.31 -1.94 7.97
CA VAL A 17 1.76 -3.31 7.69
C VAL A 17 3.07 -3.65 8.38
N GLY A 18 4.00 -2.70 8.52
CA GLY A 18 5.15 -2.89 9.43
C GLY A 18 4.70 -3.17 10.86
N ALA A 19 3.78 -2.35 11.39
CA ALA A 19 3.24 -2.51 12.74
C ALA A 19 2.35 -3.76 12.91
N TYR A 20 1.70 -4.24 11.85
CA TYR A 20 0.93 -5.49 11.83
C TYR A 20 1.78 -6.65 12.31
N PHE A 21 3.02 -6.73 11.82
CA PHE A 21 3.92 -7.80 12.22
C PHE A 21 4.28 -7.76 13.70
N ALA A 22 4.15 -6.59 14.35
CA ALA A 22 4.31 -6.43 15.79
C ALA A 22 3.01 -6.66 16.59
N TYR A 23 1.84 -6.28 16.07
CA TYR A 23 0.57 -6.20 16.83
C TYR A 23 -0.61 -7.03 16.28
N LYS A 24 -0.43 -7.80 15.19
CA LYS A 24 -1.40 -8.72 14.56
C LYS A 24 -2.79 -8.12 14.23
N ARG A 25 -2.88 -6.82 13.95
CA ARG A 25 -4.15 -6.13 13.61
C ARG A 25 -4.57 -6.30 12.14
N LYS A 26 -4.84 -7.53 11.71
CA LYS A 26 -5.13 -7.87 10.31
C LYS A 26 -6.34 -7.13 9.74
N ASP A 27 -7.47 -7.22 10.44
CA ASP A 27 -8.77 -6.76 9.93
C ASP A 27 -8.82 -5.23 9.79
N GLU A 28 -8.24 -4.51 10.76
CA GLU A 28 -8.14 -3.05 10.72
C GLU A 28 -7.38 -2.58 9.48
N ILE A 29 -6.31 -3.29 9.10
CA ILE A 29 -5.48 -2.92 7.96
C ILE A 29 -6.19 -3.26 6.65
N LEU A 30 -6.83 -4.43 6.55
CA LEU A 30 -7.61 -4.79 5.37
C LEU A 30 -8.78 -3.83 5.11
N ALA A 31 -9.44 -3.36 6.17
CA ALA A 31 -10.48 -2.33 6.07
C ALA A 31 -9.92 -1.03 5.48
N LYS A 32 -8.82 -0.51 6.02
CA LYS A 32 -8.18 0.72 5.52
C LYS A 32 -7.69 0.60 4.09
N LEU A 33 -7.16 -0.56 3.70
CA LEU A 33 -6.74 -0.82 2.31
C LEU A 33 -7.94 -0.79 1.35
N SER A 34 -9.09 -1.31 1.79
CA SER A 34 -10.33 -1.28 0.99
C SER A 34 -10.85 0.14 0.81
N GLU A 35 -10.88 0.94 1.88
CA GLU A 35 -11.25 2.36 1.83
C GLU A 35 -10.34 3.18 0.89
N LEU A 36 -9.03 2.89 0.92
CA LEU A 36 -8.04 3.47 0.02
C LEU A 36 -8.33 3.15 -1.44
N GLN A 37 -8.70 1.88 -1.71
CA GLN A 37 -9.01 1.40 -3.05
C GLN A 37 -10.31 2.00 -3.60
N GLU A 38 -11.31 2.20 -2.74
CA GLU A 38 -12.54 2.93 -3.10
C GLU A 38 -12.27 4.40 -3.36
N SER A 39 -11.51 5.05 -2.47
CA SER A 39 -11.13 6.46 -2.60
C SER A 39 -10.39 6.73 -3.90
N LEU A 40 -9.63 5.76 -4.42
CA LEU A 40 -8.92 5.89 -5.69
C LEU A 40 -9.83 5.91 -6.91
N LYS A 41 -10.96 5.20 -6.86
CA LYS A 41 -11.92 5.16 -7.98
C LYS A 41 -12.50 6.55 -8.25
N GLU A 42 -12.56 7.39 -7.22
CA GLU A 42 -13.08 8.75 -7.28
C GLU A 42 -12.01 9.80 -7.66
N ILE A 43 -10.73 9.40 -7.80
CA ILE A 43 -9.64 10.32 -8.09
C ILE A 43 -9.22 10.20 -9.55
N GLU A 44 -9.11 11.34 -10.22
CA GLU A 44 -8.52 11.46 -11.55
C GLU A 44 -7.00 11.29 -11.48
N LEU A 45 -6.56 10.04 -11.50
CA LEU A 45 -5.19 9.63 -11.76
C LEU A 45 -5.07 9.09 -13.19
N THR A 46 -3.90 9.24 -13.80
CA THR A 46 -3.57 8.56 -15.07
C THR A 46 -3.63 7.05 -14.89
N ASP A 47 -3.81 6.33 -16.00
CA ASP A 47 -3.82 4.85 -15.99
C ASP A 47 -2.52 4.28 -15.41
N LYS A 48 -1.38 4.96 -15.61
CA LYS A 48 -0.10 4.57 -15.03
C LYS A 48 -0.09 4.68 -13.50
N ALA A 49 -0.58 5.78 -12.95
CA ALA A 49 -0.67 5.97 -11.51
C ALA A 49 -1.73 5.03 -10.87
N LYS A 50 -2.86 4.79 -11.55
CA LYS A 50 -3.86 3.80 -11.13
C LYS A 50 -3.30 2.38 -11.10
N ALA A 51 -2.57 1.98 -12.15
CA ALA A 51 -1.93 0.67 -12.20
C ALA A 51 -0.91 0.50 -11.07
N ALA A 52 -0.02 1.48 -10.88
CA ALA A 52 0.97 1.46 -9.79
C ALA A 52 0.31 1.41 -8.40
N PHE A 53 -0.83 2.08 -8.22
CA PHE A 53 -1.58 2.06 -6.98
C PHE A 53 -2.18 0.68 -6.70
N ASN A 54 -2.86 0.10 -7.69
CA ASN A 54 -3.46 -1.22 -7.56
C ASN A 54 -2.39 -2.26 -7.22
N ASP A 55 -1.23 -2.19 -7.87
CA ASP A 55 -0.06 -3.03 -7.60
C ASP A 55 0.40 -2.97 -6.13
N VAL A 56 0.37 -1.77 -5.53
CA VAL A 56 0.75 -1.53 -4.12
C VAL A 56 -0.30 -2.11 -3.19
N VAL A 57 -1.59 -1.84 -3.44
CA VAL A 57 -2.70 -2.30 -2.60
C VAL A 57 -2.83 -3.82 -2.63
N GLU A 58 -2.65 -4.45 -3.80
CA GLU A 58 -2.66 -5.91 -3.93
C GLU A 58 -1.51 -6.54 -3.15
N LYS A 59 -0.29 -5.99 -3.26
CA LYS A 59 0.88 -6.48 -2.50
C LYS A 59 0.67 -6.31 -0.98
N LEU A 60 0.18 -5.15 -0.53
CA LEU A 60 -0.20 -4.90 0.87
C LEU A 60 -1.23 -5.93 1.37
N THR A 61 -2.29 -6.14 0.60
CA THR A 61 -3.37 -7.08 0.93
C THR A 61 -2.84 -8.50 1.03
N SER A 62 -2.00 -8.91 0.09
CA SER A 62 -1.35 -10.23 0.09
C SER A 62 -0.43 -10.41 1.31
N LEU A 63 0.38 -9.39 1.62
CA LEU A 63 1.28 -9.37 2.78
C LEU A 63 0.52 -9.53 4.11
N VAL A 64 -0.57 -8.79 4.27
CA VAL A 64 -1.42 -8.87 5.47
C VAL A 64 -2.10 -10.23 5.58
N LYS A 65 -2.52 -10.82 4.45
CA LYS A 65 -3.19 -12.12 4.43
C LYS A 65 -2.26 -13.28 4.76
N ARG A 66 -1.06 -13.31 4.17
CA ARG A 66 -0.07 -14.39 4.31
C ARG A 66 0.97 -14.12 5.39
N GLY A 67 0.92 -12.96 6.03
CA GLY A 67 1.99 -12.49 6.91
C GLY A 67 2.27 -13.41 8.11
N GLU A 68 1.31 -14.20 8.54
CA GLU A 68 1.51 -15.18 9.62
C GLU A 68 2.29 -16.43 9.16
N GLU A 69 2.32 -16.70 7.85
CA GLU A 69 3.00 -17.84 7.23
C GLU A 69 4.47 -17.53 6.86
N LEU A 70 4.86 -16.26 6.92
CA LEU A 70 6.19 -15.79 6.53
C LEU A 70 7.16 -15.76 7.72
N THR A 71 8.41 -16.16 7.48
CA THR A 71 9.51 -15.94 8.43
C THR A 71 9.83 -14.44 8.55
N GLU A 72 10.52 -14.03 9.61
CA GLU A 72 10.94 -12.63 9.77
C GLU A 72 11.77 -12.11 8.60
N GLU A 73 12.65 -12.96 8.07
CA GLU A 73 13.49 -12.62 6.92
C GLU A 73 12.66 -12.45 5.63
N GLN A 74 11.67 -13.31 5.42
CA GLN A 74 10.71 -13.19 4.32
C GLN A 74 9.83 -11.94 4.46
N LYS A 75 9.39 -11.62 5.68
CA LYS A 75 8.61 -10.40 5.97
C LYS A 75 9.41 -9.15 5.64
N ALA A 76 10.66 -9.08 6.10
CA ALA A 76 11.54 -7.95 5.82
C ALA A 76 11.75 -7.74 4.31
N LYS A 77 11.97 -8.83 3.57
CA LYS A 77 12.09 -8.78 2.12
C LYS A 77 10.81 -8.29 1.44
N GLU A 78 9.67 -8.82 1.82
CA GLU A 78 8.38 -8.43 1.22
C GLU A 78 8.00 -6.98 1.54
N ILE A 79 8.33 -6.49 2.75
CA ILE A 79 8.15 -5.07 3.12
C ILE A 79 9.06 -4.18 2.27
N ALA A 80 10.34 -4.55 2.08
CA ALA A 80 11.25 -3.78 1.24
C ALA A 80 10.79 -3.71 -0.22
N GLU A 81 10.29 -4.82 -0.78
CA GLU A 81 9.69 -4.84 -2.13
C GLU A 81 8.45 -3.94 -2.22
N LEU A 82 7.64 -3.90 -1.15
CA LEU A 82 6.48 -3.05 -1.07
C LEU A 82 6.87 -1.56 -1.02
N GLU A 83 7.88 -1.20 -0.25
CA GLU A 83 8.43 0.17 -0.21
C GLU A 83 8.92 0.62 -1.59
N GLU A 84 9.58 -0.26 -2.35
CA GLU A 84 10.00 0.03 -3.72
C GLU A 84 8.79 0.31 -4.64
N LYS A 85 7.73 -0.49 -4.54
CA LYS A 85 6.48 -0.27 -5.30
C LYS A 85 5.82 1.06 -4.93
N VAL A 86 5.80 1.42 -3.65
CA VAL A 86 5.26 2.72 -3.20
C VAL A 86 6.09 3.87 -3.75
N LYS A 87 7.43 3.74 -3.79
CA LYS A 87 8.30 4.74 -4.40
C LYS A 87 8.02 4.93 -5.89
N LYS A 88 7.83 3.84 -6.65
CA LYS A 88 7.45 3.92 -8.07
C LYS A 88 6.10 4.62 -8.27
N LEU A 89 5.14 4.38 -7.38
CA LEU A 89 3.88 5.10 -7.39
C LEU A 89 4.06 6.59 -7.07
N GLU A 90 4.87 6.94 -6.07
CA GLU A 90 5.18 8.34 -5.78
C GLU A 90 5.76 9.04 -7.00
N GLU A 91 6.68 8.40 -7.72
CA GLU A 91 7.23 8.93 -8.95
C GLU A 91 6.15 9.11 -10.01
N ALA A 92 5.30 8.09 -10.21
CA ALA A 92 4.20 8.13 -11.16
C ALA A 92 3.20 9.26 -10.86
N VAL A 93 2.90 9.53 -9.59
CA VAL A 93 1.99 10.59 -9.15
C VAL A 93 2.67 11.98 -9.19
N LYS A 94 3.96 12.06 -8.85
CA LYS A 94 4.75 13.31 -8.92
C LYS A 94 4.98 13.78 -10.35
N THR A 95 5.07 12.87 -11.33
CA THR A 95 5.15 13.23 -12.75
C THR A 95 3.84 13.83 -13.29
N GLU A 96 2.75 13.77 -12.52
CA GLU A 96 1.46 14.37 -12.90
C GLU A 96 1.21 15.77 -12.30
N ALA A 97 2.24 16.42 -11.73
CA ALA A 97 2.17 17.73 -11.07
C ALA A 97 2.94 18.82 -11.82
#